data_AF-A0A945I126-F1
#
_entry.id   AF-A0A945I126-F1
#
_cell.length_a   1.000
_cell.length_b   1.000
_cell.length_c   1.000
_cell.angle_alpha   90.00
_cell.angle_beta   90.00
_cell.angle_gamma   90.00
#
_symmetry.space_group_name_H-M   'P 1'
#
loop_
_entity.id
_entity.type
_entity.pdbx_description
1 polymer ?
#
loop_
_entity_poly.entity_id
_entity_poly.type
_entity_poly.pdbx_seq_one_letter_code
_entity_poly.pdbx_strand_id
1 'polypeptide(L)'
;MSKAFCFILLMISALSSIFAQSSRDIDNSAKTSSQIKKSVKVFKSGKNSFFKSQKEGKEEYEDRMKQVAKDKKKSVKILEKPQYSDKSYFGHKRPPKKRPLAKRKLCKVCGIVH
;
A
#
# COMPACT_ATOMS: atom_id res chain seq x y z
N MET A 1 10.98 -0.96 -54.65
CA MET A 1 11.15 0.25 -53.83
C MET A 1 10.00 0.50 -52.85
N SER A 2 8.73 0.30 -53.24
CA SER A 2 7.55 0.58 -52.40
C SER A 2 7.43 -0.28 -51.13
N LYS A 3 7.77 -1.57 -51.19
CA LYS A 3 7.65 -2.48 -50.03
C LYS A 3 8.58 -2.11 -48.86
N ALA A 4 9.82 -1.72 -49.16
CA ALA A 4 10.78 -1.28 -48.14
C ALA A 4 10.34 0.03 -47.45
N PHE A 5 9.71 0.93 -48.21
CA PHE A 5 9.18 2.19 -47.68
C PHE A 5 8.01 1.95 -46.71
N CYS A 6 7.14 0.99 -47.01
CA CYS A 6 6.05 0.58 -46.11
C CYS A 6 6.57 -0.05 -44.81
N PHE A 7 7.63 -0.86 -44.87
CA PHE A 7 8.23 -1.44 -43.66
C PHE A 7 8.89 -0.40 -42.76
N ILE A 8 9.53 0.61 -43.34
CA ILE A 8 10.15 1.72 -42.58
C ILE A 8 9.07 2.57 -41.90
N LEU A 9 7.98 2.89 -42.61
CA LEU A 9 6.84 3.61 -42.02
C LEU A 9 6.19 2.85 -40.86
N LEU A 10 6.03 1.52 -40.99
CA LEU A 10 5.42 0.68 -39.97
C LEU A 10 6.27 0.60 -38.68
N MET A 11 7.60 0.64 -38.82
CA MET A 11 8.52 0.68 -37.68
C MET A 11 8.49 2.03 -36.94
N ILE A 12 8.36 3.16 -37.65
CA ILE A 12 8.30 4.49 -37.03
C ILE A 12 7.01 4.65 -36.19
N SER A 13 5.88 4.13 -36.66
CA SER A 13 4.61 4.18 -35.93
C SER A 13 4.57 3.38 -34.62
N ALA A 14 5.42 2.35 -34.47
CA ALA A 14 5.47 1.54 -33.26
C ALA A 14 6.23 2.22 -32.10
N LEU A 15 7.17 3.13 -32.41
CA LEU A 15 8.03 3.78 -31.41
C LEU A 15 7.36 4.99 -30.72
N SER A 16 6.31 5.59 -31.30
CA SER A 16 5.61 6.75 -30.71
C SER A 16 4.74 6.42 -29.49
N SER A 17 4.50 5.14 -29.19
CA SER A 17 3.62 4.71 -28.10
C SER A 17 4.28 4.71 -26.71
N ILE A 18 5.61 4.86 -26.63
CA ILE A 18 6.37 4.69 -25.36
C ILE A 18 6.43 5.99 -24.53
N PHE A 19 6.16 7.15 -25.12
CA PHE A 19 6.23 8.45 -24.43
C PHE A 19 4.90 8.96 -23.85
N ALA A 20 3.80 8.19 -23.93
CA ALA A 20 2.46 8.66 -23.53
C ALA A 20 2.04 8.34 -22.07
N GLN A 21 2.96 7.91 -21.20
CA GLN A 21 2.69 7.74 -19.76
C GLN A 21 3.35 8.83 -18.92
N SER A 22 2.94 10.09 -19.10
CA SER A 22 3.21 11.15 -18.13
C SER A 22 1.93 11.44 -17.32
N SER A 23 2.04 11.24 -16.01
CA SER A 23 1.13 11.64 -14.93
C SER A 23 -0.38 11.37 -15.14
N ARG A 24 -0.89 10.29 -14.53
CA ARG A 24 -2.28 10.29 -14.08
C ARG A 24 -2.39 11.30 -12.93
N ASP A 25 -2.88 12.49 -13.23
CA ASP A 25 -3.47 13.34 -12.20
C ASP A 25 -4.70 12.61 -11.65
N ILE A 26 -4.60 12.21 -10.38
CA ILE A 26 -5.73 11.64 -9.64
C ILE A 26 -6.51 12.83 -9.11
N ASP A 27 -7.50 13.26 -9.89
CA ASP A 27 -8.53 14.18 -9.40
C ASP A 27 -9.38 13.43 -8.36
N ASN A 28 -9.02 13.59 -7.08
CA ASN A 28 -9.89 13.23 -5.96
C ASN A 28 -11.04 14.24 -5.88
N SER A 29 -12.00 14.12 -6.80
CA SER A 29 -13.31 14.75 -6.68
C SER A 29 -14.25 13.80 -5.94
N ALA A 30 -14.20 13.85 -4.61
CA ALA A 30 -15.33 13.46 -3.77
C ALA A 30 -15.25 14.23 -2.46
N LYS A 31 -16.23 15.10 -2.26
CA LYS A 31 -16.45 15.95 -1.09
C LYS A 31 -16.44 15.11 0.20
N THR A 32 -15.45 15.32 1.07
CA THR A 32 -15.58 15.05 2.51
C THR A 32 -15.26 16.31 3.30
N SER A 33 -16.32 16.87 3.86
CA SER A 33 -16.34 17.96 4.82
C SER A 33 -15.59 17.60 6.11
N SER A 34 -14.43 18.20 6.33
CA SER A 34 -14.20 19.08 7.49
C SER A 34 -12.78 19.64 7.38
N GLN A 35 -12.68 20.96 7.37
CA GLN A 35 -11.41 21.67 7.33
C GLN A 35 -10.68 21.49 8.66
N ILE A 36 -9.77 20.53 8.74
CA ILE A 36 -8.69 20.58 9.73
C ILE A 36 -7.52 21.30 9.06
N LYS A 37 -7.48 22.62 9.19
CA LYS A 37 -6.28 23.43 8.88
C LYS A 37 -5.22 23.14 9.94
N LYS A 38 -4.56 21.98 9.86
CA LYS A 38 -3.27 21.79 10.54
C LYS A 38 -2.23 22.43 9.64
N SER A 39 -1.70 23.58 10.06
CA SER A 39 -0.51 24.17 9.47
C SER A 39 0.61 23.13 9.52
N VAL A 40 0.96 22.57 8.36
CA VAL A 40 2.14 21.72 8.24
C VAL A 40 3.31 22.64 8.53
N LYS A 41 3.90 22.50 9.72
CA LYS A 41 5.13 23.20 10.07
C LYS A 41 6.21 22.61 9.17
N VAL A 42 6.51 23.29 8.06
CA VAL A 42 7.59 22.92 7.14
C VAL A 42 8.89 23.10 7.93
N PHE A 43 9.38 21.99 8.49
CA PHE A 43 10.71 21.97 9.06
C PHE A 43 11.68 22.23 7.91
N LYS A 44 12.40 23.36 7.96
CA LYS A 44 13.52 23.62 7.06
C LYS A 44 14.48 22.44 7.20
N SER A 45 14.54 21.57 6.21
CA SER A 45 15.48 20.47 6.17
C SER A 45 16.87 21.08 6.23
N GLY A 46 17.58 20.87 7.34
CA GLY A 46 18.97 21.27 7.48
C GLY A 46 19.77 20.70 6.32
N LYS A 47 20.57 21.54 5.67
CA LYS A 47 21.56 21.11 4.69
C LYS A 47 22.66 20.37 5.44
N ASN A 48 22.49 19.06 5.64
CA ASN A 48 23.44 18.25 6.38
C ASN A 48 24.12 17.28 5.40
N SER A 49 25.29 17.70 4.92
CA SER A 49 26.40 16.94 4.32
C SER A 49 26.06 15.70 3.49
N PHE A 50 25.93 15.93 2.18
CA PHE A 50 25.65 14.98 1.11
C PHE A 50 26.78 13.97 0.78
N PHE A 51 27.92 13.98 1.48
CA PHE A 51 29.04 13.08 1.17
C PHE A 51 29.24 12.06 2.28
N LYS A 52 28.39 11.04 2.27
CA LYS A 52 28.61 9.84 3.07
C LYS A 52 29.68 8.98 2.40
N SER A 53 30.66 8.50 3.17
CA SER A 53 31.73 7.69 2.60
C SER A 53 31.17 6.40 1.99
N GLN A 54 31.79 5.90 0.92
CA GLN A 54 31.32 4.67 0.24
C GLN A 54 31.29 3.47 1.20
N LYS A 55 32.16 3.45 2.22
CA LYS A 55 32.19 2.41 3.27
C LYS A 55 30.98 2.51 4.18
N GLU A 56 30.67 3.71 4.68
CA GLU A 56 29.47 3.95 5.49
C GLU A 56 28.19 3.60 4.72
N GLY A 57 28.12 3.91 3.43
CA GLY A 57 26.96 3.53 2.60
C GLY A 57 26.77 2.02 2.46
N LYS A 58 27.87 1.24 2.42
CA LYS A 58 27.80 -0.24 2.40
C LYS A 58 27.33 -0.79 3.75
N GLU A 59 27.86 -0.27 4.84
CA GLU A 59 27.48 -0.69 6.19
C GLU A 59 26.00 -0.41 6.48
N GLU A 60 25.51 0.79 6.14
CA GLU A 60 24.09 1.14 6.27
C GLU A 60 23.16 0.26 5.43
N TYR A 61 23.61 -0.10 4.23
CA TYR A 61 22.88 -1.03 3.37
C TYR A 61 22.79 -2.41 4.03
N GLU A 62 23.91 -2.95 4.50
CA GLU A 62 23.93 -4.25 5.18
C GLU A 62 23.04 -4.25 6.41
N ASP A 63 23.06 -3.19 7.21
CA ASP A 63 22.22 -3.08 8.39
C ASP A 63 20.74 -2.97 8.06
N ARG A 64 20.39 -2.25 6.99
CA ARG A 64 19.02 -2.23 6.47
C ARG A 64 18.59 -3.62 6.02
N MET A 65 19.45 -4.35 5.32
CA MET A 65 19.16 -5.72 4.88
C MET A 65 18.98 -6.68 6.06
N LYS A 66 19.80 -6.55 7.11
CA LYS A 66 19.65 -7.31 8.37
C LYS A 66 18.31 -7.00 9.05
N GLN A 67 17.90 -5.73 9.10
CA GLN A 67 16.62 -5.32 9.67
C GLN A 67 15.45 -5.89 8.88
N VAL A 68 15.46 -5.77 7.55
CA VAL A 68 14.44 -6.36 6.67
C VAL A 68 14.33 -7.87 6.89
N ALA A 69 15.45 -8.59 7.01
CA ALA A 69 15.45 -10.02 7.30
C ALA A 69 14.82 -10.34 8.67
N LYS A 70 15.11 -9.54 9.71
CA LYS A 70 14.50 -9.69 11.04
C LYS A 70 13.00 -9.44 11.00
N ASP A 71 12.53 -8.42 10.28
CA ASP A 71 11.12 -8.08 10.20
C ASP A 71 10.31 -9.07 9.36
N LYS A 72 10.91 -9.61 8.29
CA LYS A 72 10.35 -10.75 7.55
C LYS A 72 10.18 -11.97 8.46
N LYS A 73 11.19 -12.33 9.25
CA LYS A 73 11.08 -13.45 10.21
C LYS A 73 9.99 -13.21 11.26
N LYS A 74 9.86 -11.99 11.78
CA LYS A 74 8.80 -11.64 12.74
C LYS A 74 7.41 -11.71 12.12
N SER A 75 7.23 -11.19 10.92
CA SER A 75 5.94 -11.19 10.22
C SER A 75 5.48 -12.62 9.89
N VAL A 76 6.36 -13.48 9.39
CA VAL A 76 6.04 -14.91 9.15
C VAL A 76 5.56 -15.58 10.44
N LYS A 77 6.28 -15.42 11.56
CA LYS A 77 5.86 -15.95 12.87
C LYS A 77 4.51 -15.42 13.36
N ILE A 78 4.14 -14.20 13.01
CA ILE A 78 2.82 -13.63 13.37
C ILE A 78 1.73 -14.26 12.51
N LEU A 79 1.98 -14.42 11.20
CA LEU A 79 1.05 -15.02 10.25
C LEU A 79 0.82 -16.52 10.53
N GLU A 80 1.81 -17.23 11.05
CA GLU A 80 1.69 -18.64 11.46
C GLU A 80 0.75 -18.85 12.66
N LYS A 81 0.42 -17.80 13.43
CA LYS A 81 -0.49 -17.97 14.57
C LYS A 81 -1.88 -18.39 14.05
N PRO A 82 -2.55 -19.35 14.71
CA PRO A 82 -3.86 -19.84 14.27
C PRO A 82 -4.92 -18.73 14.23
N GLN A 83 -4.69 -17.68 15.01
CA GLN A 83 -5.48 -16.47 15.01
C GLN A 83 -5.54 -15.81 13.61
N TYR A 84 -4.44 -15.77 12.85
CA TYR A 84 -4.42 -15.14 11.52
C TYR A 84 -4.74 -16.10 10.36
N SER A 85 -4.83 -17.42 10.62
CA SER A 85 -5.22 -18.40 9.62
C SER A 85 -6.75 -18.58 9.52
N ASP A 86 -7.48 -18.33 10.62
CA ASP A 86 -8.94 -18.43 10.62
C ASP A 86 -9.59 -17.24 9.88
N LYS A 87 -10.37 -17.55 8.84
CA LYS A 87 -11.14 -16.56 8.08
C LYS A 87 -12.16 -15.84 8.95
N SER A 88 -12.63 -16.47 10.04
CA SER A 88 -13.59 -15.86 10.97
C SER A 88 -12.98 -14.73 11.81
N TYR A 89 -11.64 -14.60 11.81
CA TYR A 89 -10.90 -13.70 12.68
C TYR A 89 -10.95 -12.21 12.26
N PHE A 90 -10.97 -11.87 10.95
CA PHE A 90 -11.03 -10.50 10.40
C PHE A 90 -10.56 -9.37 11.34
N GLY A 91 -9.35 -9.46 11.91
CA GLY A 91 -8.76 -8.43 12.78
C GLY A 91 -9.39 -8.23 14.17
N HIS A 92 -10.31 -9.08 14.61
CA HIS A 92 -10.93 -9.00 15.93
C HIS A 92 -10.08 -9.72 16.98
N LYS A 93 -9.51 -9.01 17.97
CA LYS A 93 -8.69 -9.63 19.04
C LYS A 93 -9.32 -10.88 19.69
N ARG A 94 -10.65 -10.96 19.74
CA ARG A 94 -11.43 -12.15 20.12
C ARG A 94 -12.54 -12.38 19.10
N PRO A 95 -12.89 -13.64 18.80
CA PRO A 95 -13.99 -13.94 17.88
C PRO A 95 -15.30 -13.30 18.38
N PRO A 96 -16.16 -12.78 17.48
CA PRO A 96 -17.45 -12.25 17.84
C PRO A 96 -18.28 -13.27 18.63
N LYS A 97 -18.97 -12.82 19.70
CA LYS A 97 -19.78 -13.69 20.55
C LYS A 97 -20.98 -14.24 19.77
N LYS A 98 -20.89 -15.51 19.33
CA LYS A 98 -22.04 -16.25 18.77
C LYS A 98 -23.03 -16.58 19.90
N ARG A 99 -24.27 -16.10 19.79
CA ARG A 99 -25.33 -16.39 20.78
C ARG A 99 -26.12 -17.64 20.38
N PRO A 100 -26.44 -18.54 21.32
CA PRO A 100 -27.33 -19.67 21.04
C PRO A 100 -28.73 -19.15 20.70
N LEU A 101 -29.53 -19.98 20.01
CA LEU A 101 -30.85 -19.61 19.48
C LEU A 101 -31.75 -18.92 20.54
N ALA A 102 -31.81 -19.49 21.75
CA ALA A 102 -32.61 -18.95 22.86
C ALA A 102 -32.14 -17.60 23.44
N LYS A 103 -30.93 -17.12 23.07
CA LYS A 103 -30.32 -15.89 23.61
C LYS A 103 -30.06 -14.83 22.54
N ARG A 104 -30.58 -15.02 21.33
CA ARG A 104 -30.52 -14.02 20.26
C ARG A 104 -31.39 -12.81 20.59
N LYS A 105 -31.03 -11.62 20.08
CA LYS A 105 -31.76 -10.38 20.43
C LYS A 105 -32.63 -9.94 19.26
N LEU A 106 -33.86 -9.50 19.56
CA LEU A 106 -34.72 -8.85 18.58
C LEU A 106 -34.15 -7.46 18.22
N CYS A 107 -33.94 -7.22 16.94
CA CYS A 107 -33.55 -5.91 16.42
C CYS A 107 -34.75 -4.97 16.40
N LYS A 108 -34.65 -3.83 17.10
CA LYS A 108 -35.73 -2.83 17.17
C LYS A 108 -36.02 -2.13 15.84
N VAL A 109 -35.05 -2.12 14.92
CA VAL A 109 -35.16 -1.45 13.61
C VAL A 109 -35.83 -2.37 12.59
N CYS A 110 -35.47 -3.65 12.63
CA CYS A 110 -35.74 -4.59 11.55
C CYS A 110 -36.70 -5.73 11.93
N GLY A 111 -37.11 -5.82 13.19
CA GLY A 111 -38.16 -6.74 13.64
C GLY A 111 -37.79 -8.23 13.61
N ILE A 112 -36.54 -8.56 13.29
CA ILE A 112 -36.02 -9.94 13.23
C ILE A 112 -35.01 -10.21 14.34
N VAL A 113 -34.76 -11.49 14.61
CA VAL A 113 -33.89 -11.97 15.69
C VAL A 113 -32.46 -12.21 15.16
N HIS A 114 -31.48 -11.46 15.67
CA HIS A 114 -30.05 -11.57 15.34
C HIS A 114 -29.26 -12.37 16.40
#